data_AF-A0A9D5VVX1-F1
#
_entry.id   AF-A0A9D5VVX1-F1
#
_cell.length_a   1.000
_cell.length_b   1.000
_cell.length_c   1.000
_cell.angle_alpha   90.00
_cell.angle_beta   90.00
_cell.angle_gamma   90.00
#
_symmetry.space_group_name_H-M   'P 1'
#
loop_
_entity.id
_entity.type
_entity.pdbx_description
1 polymer ?
#
loop_
_entity_poly.entity_id
_entity_poly.type
_entity_poly.pdbx_seq_one_letter_code
_entity_poly.pdbx_strand_id
1 'polypeptide(L)'
;MTIDTLAEKNVDELDLIYRNGILPSSFKALDGMPKGRMLSIKYIDKTPLSFFIKYFAGSGLFPWEGKSFKSNNNIEGSGINRIQIMNTLKFNWFPFKTKIVPSIIDGRDCILLDYDLPENPWFIRKIRDELRKVSNHLFLGPAMWKNNKGGADLVLWFAISG
;
A
#
# COMPACT_ATOMS: atom_id res chain seq x y z
N MET A 1 -16.86 -4.58 -3.18
CA MET A 1 -15.76 -3.78 -3.75
C MET A 1 -14.58 -4.72 -4.03
N THR A 2 -13.94 -4.57 -5.18
CA THR A 2 -12.79 -5.38 -5.63
C THR A 2 -11.60 -4.48 -5.96
N ILE A 3 -10.42 -5.07 -6.16
CA ILE A 3 -9.22 -4.33 -6.58
C ILE A 3 -9.40 -3.65 -7.94
N ASP A 4 -10.18 -4.24 -8.85
CA ASP A 4 -10.49 -3.65 -10.16
C ASP A 4 -11.38 -2.41 -10.02
N THR A 5 -12.42 -2.47 -9.18
CA THR A 5 -13.27 -1.30 -8.92
C THR A 5 -12.50 -0.16 -8.23
N LEU A 6 -11.45 -0.47 -7.46
CA LEU A 6 -10.55 0.54 -6.90
C LEU A 6 -9.61 1.14 -7.94
N ALA A 7 -9.18 0.36 -8.94
CA ALA A 7 -8.26 0.84 -9.98
C ALA A 7 -8.91 1.89 -10.90
N GLU A 8 -10.23 1.91 -10.99
CA GLU A 8 -10.99 2.89 -11.76
C GLU A 8 -11.03 4.27 -11.08
N LYS A 9 -10.85 4.32 -9.75
CA LYS A 9 -11.02 5.52 -8.92
C LYS A 9 -9.87 6.53 -9.11
N ASN A 10 -10.17 7.82 -8.92
CA ASN A 10 -9.15 8.88 -8.84
C ASN A 10 -8.62 9.06 -7.40
N VAL A 11 -7.69 10.01 -7.19
CA VAL A 11 -7.07 10.21 -5.87
C VAL A 11 -8.08 10.63 -4.80
N ASP A 12 -9.02 11.51 -5.13
CA ASP A 12 -9.98 12.06 -4.17
C ASP A 12 -11.04 11.00 -3.79
N GLU A 13 -11.48 10.18 -4.75
CA GLU A 13 -12.35 9.05 -4.48
C GLU A 13 -11.68 7.97 -3.61
N LEU A 14 -10.40 7.68 -3.85
CA LEU A 14 -9.63 6.73 -3.04
C LEU A 14 -9.38 7.26 -1.62
N ASP A 15 -9.13 8.56 -1.47
CA ASP A 15 -9.04 9.22 -0.16
C ASP A 15 -10.34 9.05 0.63
N LEU A 16 -11.50 9.29 0.01
CA LEU A 16 -12.80 9.08 0.63
C LEU A 16 -13.03 7.61 1.03
N ILE A 17 -12.66 6.66 0.18
CA ILE A 17 -12.77 5.22 0.52
C ILE A 17 -11.85 4.88 1.69
N TYR A 18 -10.61 5.36 1.69
CA TYR A 18 -9.65 5.11 2.77
C TYR A 18 -10.09 5.71 4.11
N ARG A 19 -10.65 6.93 4.08
CA ARG A 19 -11.29 7.58 5.23
C ARG A 19 -12.56 6.88 5.70
N ASN A 20 -13.15 5.96 4.93
CA ASN A 20 -14.24 5.11 5.41
C ASN A 20 -13.78 3.68 5.77
N GLY A 21 -12.52 3.36 5.50
CA GLY A 21 -11.91 2.08 5.87
C GLY A 21 -11.82 1.91 7.38
N ILE A 22 -11.69 0.64 7.78
CA ILE A 22 -11.61 0.23 9.18
C ILE A 22 -10.29 -0.52 9.46
N LEU A 23 -9.90 -0.56 10.72
CA LEU A 23 -8.89 -1.51 11.18
C LEU A 23 -9.48 -2.94 11.12
N PRO A 24 -8.76 -3.96 10.61
CA PRO A 24 -9.24 -5.34 10.71
C PRO A 24 -9.29 -5.77 12.18
N SER A 25 -10.19 -6.69 12.51
CA SER A 25 -10.30 -7.27 13.86
C SER A 25 -9.08 -8.09 14.29
N SER A 26 -8.23 -8.50 13.34
CA SER A 26 -6.95 -9.16 13.60
C SER A 26 -5.96 -8.89 12.46
N PHE A 27 -4.69 -8.75 12.80
CA PHE A 27 -3.58 -8.66 11.83
C PHE A 27 -3.47 -9.91 10.94
N LYS A 28 -3.97 -11.06 11.41
CA LYS A 28 -4.05 -12.30 10.59
C LYS A 28 -4.84 -12.11 9.30
N ALA A 29 -5.72 -11.11 9.22
CA ALA A 29 -6.45 -10.79 7.99
C ALA A 29 -5.52 -10.32 6.84
N LEU A 30 -4.26 -9.98 7.13
CA LEU A 30 -3.25 -9.63 6.13
C LEU A 30 -2.26 -10.76 5.82
N ASP A 31 -2.21 -11.81 6.65
CA ASP A 31 -1.17 -12.83 6.58
C ASP A 31 -1.11 -13.56 5.23
N GLY A 32 0.09 -13.95 4.84
CA GLY A 32 0.35 -14.66 3.59
C GLY A 32 0.91 -13.74 2.52
N MET A 33 0.47 -13.93 1.29
CA MET A 33 1.05 -13.32 0.09
C MET A 33 -0.02 -12.65 -0.79
N PRO A 34 -0.77 -11.66 -0.27
CA PRO A 34 -1.79 -10.99 -1.05
C PRO A 34 -1.17 -10.25 -2.26
N LYS A 35 -1.96 -10.13 -3.32
CA LYS A 35 -1.59 -9.41 -4.54
C LYS A 35 -1.69 -7.90 -4.31
N GLY A 36 -0.73 -7.16 -4.85
CA GLY A 36 -0.73 -5.70 -4.85
C GLY A 36 -1.18 -5.14 -6.19
N ARG A 37 -1.75 -3.92 -6.18
CA ARG A 37 -1.95 -3.12 -7.39
C ARG A 37 -1.79 -1.64 -7.10
N MET A 38 -0.97 -0.97 -7.90
CA MET A 38 -0.92 0.49 -7.91
C MET A 38 -2.20 1.02 -8.57
N LEU A 39 -2.85 2.01 -7.96
CA LEU A 39 -4.18 2.48 -8.38
C LEU A 39 -4.11 3.84 -9.05
N SER A 40 -3.66 4.86 -8.31
CA SER A 40 -3.67 6.24 -8.77
C SER A 40 -2.51 7.01 -8.19
N ILE A 41 -1.89 7.88 -8.98
CA ILE A 41 -0.73 8.67 -8.58
C ILE A 41 -1.17 10.13 -8.46
N LYS A 42 -0.82 10.77 -7.34
CA LYS A 42 -1.16 12.17 -7.08
C LYS A 42 -0.66 13.06 -8.20
N TYR A 43 -1.50 14.01 -8.61
CA TYR A 43 -1.27 14.97 -9.72
C TYR A 43 -1.33 14.36 -11.12
N ILE A 44 -0.96 13.09 -11.30
CA ILE A 44 -1.06 12.41 -12.59
C ILE A 44 -2.50 11.97 -12.88
N ASP A 45 -3.27 11.67 -11.84
CA ASP A 45 -4.67 11.25 -11.91
C ASP A 45 -5.60 12.23 -12.63
N LYS A 46 -5.22 13.51 -12.71
CA LYS A 46 -5.93 14.58 -13.41
C LYS A 46 -5.48 14.78 -14.85
N THR A 47 -4.62 13.89 -15.35
CA THR A 47 -4.04 13.97 -16.70
C THR A 47 -4.40 12.74 -17.53
N PRO A 48 -4.33 12.80 -18.87
CA PRO A 48 -4.51 11.63 -19.73
C PRO A 48 -3.52 10.49 -19.46
N LEU A 49 -2.35 10.78 -18.86
CA LEU A 49 -1.35 9.77 -18.53
C LEU A 49 -1.87 8.75 -17.50
N SER A 50 -2.85 9.14 -16.68
CA SER A 50 -3.49 8.25 -15.70
C SER A 50 -4.02 6.96 -16.34
N PHE A 51 -4.57 7.02 -17.55
CA PHE A 51 -5.09 5.86 -18.26
C PHE A 51 -3.99 4.82 -18.55
N PHE A 52 -2.87 5.27 -19.10
CA PHE A 52 -1.74 4.40 -19.42
C PHE A 52 -1.12 3.77 -18.18
N ILE A 53 -1.00 4.54 -17.09
CA ILE A 53 -0.48 4.05 -15.82
C ILE A 53 -1.41 2.99 -15.21
N LYS A 54 -2.72 3.23 -15.21
CA LYS A 54 -3.72 2.26 -14.72
C LYS A 54 -3.71 0.97 -15.54
N TYR A 55 -3.61 1.10 -16.86
CA TYR A 55 -3.52 -0.04 -17.77
C TYR A 55 -2.25 -0.85 -17.50
N PHE A 56 -1.09 -0.19 -17.42
CA PHE A 56 0.18 -0.86 -17.14
C PHE A 56 0.19 -1.51 -15.75
N ALA A 57 -0.31 -0.82 -14.71
CA ALA A 57 -0.39 -1.35 -13.35
C ALA A 57 -1.34 -2.55 -13.20
N GLY A 58 -2.35 -2.67 -14.07
CA GLY A 58 -3.22 -3.85 -14.15
C GLY A 58 -2.68 -4.97 -15.03
N SER A 59 -1.62 -4.71 -15.80
CA SER A 59 -1.02 -5.71 -16.68
C SER A 59 -0.20 -6.72 -15.88
N GLY A 60 -0.03 -7.93 -16.42
CA GLY A 60 0.89 -8.91 -15.84
C GLY A 60 2.35 -8.50 -15.90
N LEU A 61 2.69 -7.38 -16.55
CA LEU A 61 4.07 -6.88 -16.71
C LEU A 61 4.47 -5.86 -15.63
N PHE A 62 3.54 -5.43 -14.76
CA PHE A 62 3.88 -4.49 -13.70
C PHE A 62 4.81 -5.17 -12.68
N PRO A 63 6.00 -4.61 -12.38
CA PRO A 63 7.00 -5.33 -11.59
C PRO A 63 6.61 -5.64 -10.15
N TRP A 64 5.60 -4.98 -9.60
CA TRP A 64 5.18 -5.19 -8.22
C TRP A 64 4.05 -6.21 -8.13
N GLU A 65 4.36 -7.40 -7.60
CA GLU A 65 3.40 -8.50 -7.43
C GLU A 65 2.51 -8.27 -6.19
N GLY A 66 3.08 -7.66 -5.15
CA GLY A 66 2.41 -7.38 -3.89
C GLY A 66 3.35 -7.37 -2.70
N LYS A 67 2.83 -7.78 -1.55
CA LYS A 67 3.60 -7.87 -0.31
C LYS A 67 3.33 -9.21 0.36
N SER A 68 4.30 -9.70 1.11
CA SER A 68 4.08 -10.77 2.07
C SER A 68 3.93 -10.19 3.46
N PHE A 69 3.02 -10.75 4.26
CA PHE A 69 2.82 -10.34 5.64
C PHE A 69 2.87 -11.55 6.57
N LYS A 70 3.37 -11.29 7.77
CA LYS A 70 3.36 -12.22 8.89
C LYS A 70 3.05 -11.45 10.18
N SER A 71 1.93 -11.76 10.79
CA SER A 71 1.53 -11.29 12.10
C SER A 71 2.41 -11.94 13.17
N ASN A 72 2.87 -11.12 14.12
CA ASN A 72 3.54 -11.61 15.33
C ASN A 72 2.52 -11.75 16.46
N ASN A 73 1.57 -10.82 16.51
CA ASN A 73 0.40 -10.83 17.38
C ASN A 73 -0.73 -10.01 16.73
N ASN A 74 -1.72 -9.58 17.51
CA ASN A 74 -2.89 -8.85 17.00
C ASN A 74 -2.64 -7.37 16.65
N ILE A 75 -1.49 -6.80 17.02
CA ILE A 75 -1.20 -5.37 16.85
C ILE A 75 0.11 -5.07 16.09
N GLU A 76 0.96 -6.08 15.90
CA GLU A 76 2.23 -5.95 15.19
C GLU A 76 2.58 -7.18 14.34
N GLY A 77 3.50 -6.96 13.41
CA GLY A 77 4.00 -7.98 12.50
C GLY A 77 5.13 -7.47 11.63
N SER A 78 5.31 -8.13 10.50
CA SER A 78 6.34 -7.79 9.52
C SER A 78 5.91 -8.18 8.12
N GLY A 79 6.63 -7.67 7.14
CA GLY A 79 6.43 -8.06 5.76
C GLY A 79 7.56 -7.61 4.85
N ILE A 80 7.39 -7.91 3.56
CA ILE A 80 8.38 -7.58 2.53
C ILE A 80 7.67 -7.39 1.18
N ASN A 81 8.17 -6.50 0.32
CA ASN A 81 7.64 -6.35 -1.03
C ASN A 81 8.09 -7.50 -1.92
N ARG A 82 7.17 -7.99 -2.75
CA ARG A 82 7.42 -9.02 -3.74
C ARG A 82 7.46 -8.37 -5.12
N ILE A 83 8.58 -8.53 -5.80
CA ILE A 83 8.89 -7.95 -7.10
C ILE A 83 9.04 -9.09 -8.11
N GLN A 84 8.39 -8.97 -9.25
CA GLN A 84 8.45 -9.92 -10.36
C GLN A 84 8.89 -9.20 -11.63
N ILE A 85 10.08 -9.53 -12.13
CA ILE A 85 10.64 -8.93 -13.35
C ILE A 85 10.49 -9.92 -14.51
N MET A 86 9.99 -9.44 -15.65
CA MET A 86 9.79 -10.24 -16.88
C MET A 86 9.00 -11.54 -16.66
N ASN A 87 8.09 -11.53 -15.68
CA ASN A 87 7.25 -12.67 -15.28
C ASN A 87 7.99 -13.92 -14.78
N THR A 88 9.31 -13.90 -14.66
CA THR A 88 10.12 -15.09 -14.33
C THR A 88 11.02 -14.88 -13.12
N LEU A 89 11.60 -13.69 -12.96
CA LEU A 89 12.52 -13.42 -11.86
C LEU A 89 11.76 -12.85 -10.66
N LYS A 90 11.81 -13.54 -9.53
CA LYS A 90 11.14 -13.14 -8.29
C LYS A 90 12.15 -12.66 -7.26
N PHE A 91 11.90 -11.49 -6.69
CA PHE A 91 12.72 -10.88 -5.65
C PHE A 91 11.85 -10.44 -4.46
N ASN A 92 12.42 -10.54 -3.26
CA ASN A 92 11.84 -9.97 -2.06
C ASN A 92 12.68 -8.77 -1.64
N TRP A 93 12.11 -7.57 -1.74
CA TRP A 93 12.81 -6.32 -1.45
C TRP A 93 12.09 -5.51 -0.39
N PHE A 94 12.86 -4.64 0.27
CA PHE A 94 12.34 -3.61 1.16
C PHE A 94 11.46 -4.18 2.28
N PRO A 95 12.06 -4.93 3.24
CA PRO A 95 11.35 -5.39 4.43
C PRO A 95 10.75 -4.22 5.20
N PHE A 96 9.68 -4.49 5.94
CA PHE A 96 9.01 -3.52 6.81
C PHE A 96 8.47 -4.19 8.07
N LYS A 97 8.25 -3.39 9.12
CA LYS A 97 7.48 -3.79 10.30
C LYS A 97 6.05 -3.26 10.20
N THR A 98 5.09 -3.97 10.79
CA THR A 98 3.72 -3.48 10.86
C THR A 98 3.33 -3.17 12.31
N LYS A 99 2.60 -2.07 12.51
CA LYS A 99 2.05 -1.66 13.81
C LYS A 99 0.81 -0.80 13.63
N ILE A 100 -0.05 -0.74 14.66
CA ILE A 100 -1.19 0.17 14.69
C ILE A 100 -0.72 1.56 15.12
N VAL A 101 -1.07 2.58 14.33
CA VAL A 101 -0.81 3.98 14.66
C VAL A 101 -1.95 4.86 14.15
N PRO A 102 -2.10 6.09 14.67
CA PRO A 102 -2.90 7.12 14.03
C PRO A 102 -2.40 7.38 12.60
N SER A 103 -3.32 7.40 11.64
CA SER A 103 -3.06 7.79 10.25
C SER A 103 -2.67 9.26 10.17
N ILE A 104 -1.70 9.57 9.31
CA ILE A 104 -1.32 10.97 9.06
C ILE A 104 -2.38 11.73 8.22
N ILE A 105 -3.32 11.00 7.60
CA ILE A 105 -4.38 11.55 6.74
C ILE A 105 -5.58 12.06 7.55
N ASP A 106 -5.97 11.35 8.60
CA ASP A 106 -7.21 11.63 9.37
C ASP A 106 -7.12 11.38 10.88
N GLY A 107 -5.97 10.97 11.41
CA GLY A 107 -5.76 10.72 12.83
C GLY A 107 -6.41 9.45 13.39
N ARG A 108 -7.18 8.70 12.60
CA ARG A 108 -7.79 7.44 13.05
C ARG A 108 -6.83 6.27 12.87
N ASP A 109 -7.08 5.17 13.56
CA ASP A 109 -6.19 4.00 13.52
C ASP A 109 -6.01 3.45 12.10
N CYS A 110 -4.78 3.08 11.80
CA CYS A 110 -4.38 2.39 10.58
C CYS A 110 -3.24 1.41 10.88
N ILE A 111 -2.97 0.50 9.94
CA ILE A 111 -1.77 -0.32 9.98
C ILE A 111 -0.68 0.43 9.22
N LEU A 112 0.38 0.84 9.90
CA LEU A 112 1.57 1.39 9.28
C LEU A 112 2.48 0.26 8.78
N LEU A 113 3.03 0.40 7.58
CA LEU A 113 4.21 -0.35 7.16
C LEU A 113 5.44 0.54 7.35
N ASP A 114 6.23 0.22 8.36
CA ASP A 114 7.41 0.97 8.76
C ASP A 114 8.66 0.42 8.06
N TYR A 115 9.13 1.18 7.08
CA TYR A 115 10.34 0.88 6.31
C TYR A 115 11.61 1.47 6.91
N ASP A 116 11.55 2.17 8.04
CA ASP A 116 12.73 2.77 8.66
C ASP A 116 13.60 1.73 9.39
N LEU A 117 14.18 0.84 8.57
CA LEU A 117 15.01 -0.27 8.99
C LEU A 117 16.41 -0.09 8.39
N PRO A 118 17.48 -0.46 9.12
CA PRO A 118 18.86 -0.30 8.65
C PRO A 118 19.17 -1.08 7.36
N GLU A 119 18.43 -2.17 7.08
CA GLU A 119 18.57 -2.97 5.86
C GLU A 119 18.01 -2.26 4.62
N ASN A 120 17.18 -1.23 4.81
CA ASN A 120 16.59 -0.49 3.72
C ASN A 120 17.46 0.70 3.28
N PRO A 121 17.58 0.96 1.96
CA PRO A 121 18.19 2.19 1.47
C PRO A 121 17.51 3.45 2.05
N TRP A 122 18.27 4.53 2.20
CA TRP A 122 17.80 5.77 2.86
C TRP A 122 16.48 6.32 2.29
N PHE A 123 16.25 6.19 0.98
CA PHE A 123 15.04 6.67 0.32
C PHE A 123 13.83 5.78 0.59
N ILE A 124 14.03 4.47 0.76
CA ILE A 124 12.98 3.53 1.16
C ILE A 124 12.57 3.78 2.61
N ARG A 125 13.52 4.12 3.48
CA ARG A 125 13.25 4.51 4.88
C ARG A 125 12.38 5.76 5.00
N LYS A 126 12.35 6.60 3.94
CA LYS A 126 11.43 7.76 3.83
C LYS A 126 10.04 7.40 3.34
N ILE A 127 9.77 6.17 2.93
CA ILE A 127 8.42 5.73 2.57
C ILE A 127 7.62 5.49 3.85
N ARG A 128 6.39 5.97 3.84
CA ARG A 128 5.34 5.65 4.82
C ARG A 128 4.17 5.10 4.04
N ASP A 129 3.92 3.80 4.18
CA ASP A 129 2.68 3.21 3.70
C ASP A 129 1.73 3.02 4.88
N GLU A 130 0.44 3.27 4.68
CA GLU A 130 -0.61 2.92 5.65
C GLU A 130 -1.58 1.92 5.01
N LEU A 131 -2.36 1.21 5.82
CA LEU A 131 -3.39 0.28 5.36
C LEU A 131 -4.63 0.37 6.22
N ARG A 132 -5.79 0.29 5.55
CA ARG A 132 -7.09 -0.01 6.16
C ARG A 132 -7.85 -1.02 5.33
N LYS A 133 -8.67 -1.83 6.00
CA LYS A 133 -9.60 -2.75 5.34
C LYS A 133 -10.77 -1.93 4.79
N VAL A 134 -11.04 -2.08 3.50
CA VAL A 134 -12.13 -1.36 2.79
C VAL A 134 -13.22 -2.28 2.27
N SER A 135 -12.92 -3.58 2.17
CA SER A 135 -13.87 -4.64 1.86
C SER A 135 -13.35 -5.97 2.38
N ASN A 136 -14.13 -7.04 2.27
CA ASN A 136 -13.62 -8.36 2.60
C ASN A 136 -12.39 -8.68 1.73
N HIS A 137 -11.32 -9.18 2.35
CA HIS A 137 -10.07 -9.53 1.66
C HIS A 137 -9.39 -8.39 0.88
N LEU A 138 -9.73 -7.12 1.16
CA LEU A 138 -9.24 -5.97 0.41
C LEU A 138 -8.84 -4.82 1.34
N PHE A 139 -7.60 -4.40 1.18
CA PHE A 139 -7.01 -3.28 1.88
C PHE A 139 -6.60 -2.18 0.90
N LEU A 140 -6.75 -0.93 1.32
CA LEU A 140 -6.34 0.26 0.59
C LEU A 140 -5.30 1.00 1.42
N GLY A 141 -4.27 1.49 0.75
CA GLY A 141 -3.17 2.19 1.38
C GLY A 141 -2.66 3.39 0.58
N PRO A 142 -2.40 4.53 1.24
CA PRO A 142 -1.59 5.58 0.68
C PRO A 142 -0.11 5.18 0.79
N ALA A 143 0.64 5.33 -0.30
CA ALA A 143 2.10 5.37 -0.25
C ALA A 143 2.52 6.84 -0.21
N MET A 144 3.26 7.21 0.84
CA MET A 144 3.59 8.60 1.14
C MET A 144 5.08 8.76 1.35
N TRP A 145 5.56 9.97 1.11
CA TRP A 145 6.93 10.36 1.36
C TRP A 145 7.00 11.16 2.67
N LYS A 146 7.77 10.68 3.65
CA LYS A 146 8.01 11.41 4.92
C LYS A 146 8.67 12.75 4.62
N ASN A 147 8.09 13.83 5.13
CA ASN A 147 8.65 15.17 5.00
C ASN A 147 9.43 15.59 6.25
N ASN A 148 10.23 16.65 6.13
CA ASN A 148 11.11 17.11 7.20
C ASN A 148 10.35 17.75 8.39
N LYS A 149 9.02 17.91 8.31
CA LYS A 149 8.18 18.51 9.35
C LYS A 149 7.47 17.44 10.21
N GLY A 150 7.84 16.16 10.06
CA GLY A 150 7.21 15.05 10.78
C GLY A 150 5.88 14.58 10.17
N GLY A 151 5.48 15.12 9.00
CA GLY A 151 4.34 14.65 8.23
C GLY A 151 4.75 13.71 7.09
N ALA A 152 3.79 13.38 6.22
CA ALA A 152 4.08 12.68 4.98
C ALA A 152 3.17 13.17 3.85
N ASP A 153 3.75 13.28 2.65
CA ASP A 153 3.06 13.75 1.45
C ASP A 153 2.64 12.56 0.59
N LEU A 154 1.36 12.50 0.21
CA LEU A 154 0.83 11.46 -0.67
C LEU A 154 1.56 11.44 -2.01
N VAL A 155 2.03 10.26 -2.40
CA VAL A 155 2.62 9.98 -3.72
C VAL A 155 1.61 9.23 -4.58
N LEU A 156 1.09 8.11 -4.09
CA LEU A 156 0.13 7.28 -4.81
C LEU A 156 -0.75 6.48 -3.86
N TRP A 157 -1.83 5.92 -4.39
CA TRP A 157 -2.67 4.92 -3.74
C TRP A 157 -2.38 3.53 -4.30
N PHE A 158 -2.41 2.53 -3.42
CA PHE A 158 -2.28 1.13 -3.77
C PHE A 158 -3.30 0.28 -3.02
N ALA A 159 -3.64 -0.88 -3.57
CA ALA A 159 -4.46 -1.87 -2.88
C ALA A 159 -3.71 -3.19 -2.71
N ILE A 160 -4.14 -3.94 -1.69
CA ILE A 160 -3.68 -5.29 -1.38
C ILE A 160 -4.91 -6.19 -1.26
N SER A 161 -4.94 -7.30 -2.01
CA SER A 161 -6.07 -8.23 -2.09
C SER A 161 -5.60 -9.67 -1.93
N GLY A 162 -6.23 -10.45 -1.03
CA GLY A 162 -5.85 -11.84 -0.75
C GLY A 162 -6.88 -12.63 0.03
#